data_AF-A0A2X2JZY0-F1
#
_entry.id   AF-A0A2X2JZY0-F1
#
_cell.length_a   1.000
_cell.length_b   1.000
_cell.length_c   1.000
_cell.angle_alpha   90.00
_cell.angle_beta   90.00
_cell.angle_gamma   90.00
#
_symmetry.space_group_name_H-M   'P 1'
#
loop_
_entity.id
_entity.type
_entity.pdbx_description
1 polymer ?
#
loop_
_entity_poly.entity_id
_entity_poly.type
_entity_poly.pdbx_seq_one_letter_code
_entity_poly.pdbx_strand_id
1 'polypeptide(L)' 'MPGHFDIYGPQILIQELSNHYKEIASLNIQSIITHGYFGSMHGSQILKTGKEIHFAHFFEFENHKKDAKLSKVTSYIVVG' A
#
# COMPACT_ATOMS: atom_id res chain seq x y z
N MET A 1 -15.62 -5.23 5.64
CA MET A 1 -16.30 -4.32 4.70
C MET A 1 -16.39 -5.01 3.34
N PRO A 2 -17.36 -4.68 2.46
CA PRO A 2 -17.34 -5.19 1.09
C PRO A 2 -15.98 -4.88 0.43
N GLY A 3 -15.35 -5.88 -0.19
CA GLY A 3 -14.02 -5.73 -0.79
C GLY A 3 -12.83 -5.84 0.17
N HIS A 4 -13.03 -6.19 1.45
CA HIS A 4 -11.95 -6.56 2.36
C HIS A 4 -11.43 -7.96 2.05
N PHE A 5 -10.11 -8.13 2.03
CA PHE A 5 -9.45 -9.43 2.00
C PHE A 5 -8.08 -9.32 2.67
N ASP A 6 -7.58 -10.44 3.17
CA ASP A 6 -6.29 -10.53 3.85
C ASP A 6 -5.32 -11.38 3.02
N ILE A 7 -4.07 -10.93 2.95
CA ILE A 7 -2.97 -11.66 2.31
C ILE A 7 -1.94 -12.01 3.39
N TYR A 8 -1.55 -13.29 3.44
CA TYR A 8 -0.57 -13.78 4.40
C TYR A 8 0.70 -14.26 3.71
N GLY A 9 1.82 -13.63 4.06
CA GLY A 9 3.15 -14.01 3.58
C GLY A 9 3.57 -13.31 2.29
N PRO A 10 4.89 -13.09 2.11
CA PRO A 10 5.43 -12.26 1.02
C PRO A 10 5.20 -12.88 -0.36
N GLN A 11 5.18 -14.21 -0.46
CA GLN A 11 5.01 -14.91 -1.74
C GLN A 11 3.62 -14.67 -2.33
N ILE A 12 2.59 -14.80 -1.50
CA ILE A 12 1.20 -14.56 -1.91
C ILE A 12 1.02 -13.08 -2.26
N LEU A 13 1.62 -12.16 -1.47
CA LEU A 13 1.60 -10.74 -1.79
C LEU A 13 2.19 -10.43 -3.16
N ILE A 14 3.38 -10.97 -3.48
CA ILE A 14 4.02 -10.77 -4.79
C ILE A 14 3.15 -11.33 -5.92
N GLN A 15 2.54 -12.50 -5.72
CA GLN A 15 1.65 -13.10 -6.69
C GLN A 15 0.40 -12.24 -6.94
N GLU A 16 -0.27 -11.77 -5.90
CA GLU A 16 -1.45 -10.89 -6.02
C GLU A 16 -1.11 -9.58 -6.73
N LEU A 17 0.02 -8.95 -6.38
CA LEU A 17 0.49 -7.73 -7.06
C LEU A 17 0.80 -7.98 -8.54
N SER A 18 1.31 -9.17 -8.89
CA SER A 18 1.62 -9.54 -10.27
C SER A 18 0.36 -9.80 -11.09
N ASN A 19 -0.62 -10.52 -10.52
CA ASN A 19 -1.89 -10.84 -11.16
C ASN A 19 -2.74 -9.59 -11.43
N HIS A 20 -2.61 -8.58 -10.58
CA HIS A 20 -3.37 -7.33 -10.67
C HIS A 20 -2.53 -6.15 -11.14
N TYR A 21 -1.44 -6.43 -11.84
CA TYR A 21 -0.58 -5.39 -12.40
C TYR A 21 -1.37 -4.47 -13.34
N LYS A 22 -1.27 -3.17 -13.09
CA LYS A 22 -1.84 -2.12 -13.94
C LYS A 22 -0.74 -1.13 -14.28
N GLU A 23 -0.69 -0.71 -15.54
CA GLU A 23 0.30 0.28 -15.96
C GLU A 23 -0.04 1.66 -15.38
N ILE A 24 0.86 2.17 -14.55
CA ILE A 24 0.77 3.48 -13.91
C ILE A 24 1.40 4.52 -14.85
N ALA A 25 0.67 5.61 -15.10
CA ALA A 25 1.18 6.77 -15.82
C ALA A 25 1.83 7.79 -14.86
N SER A 26 1.26 8.00 -13.68
CA SER A 26 1.84 8.84 -12.64
C SER A 26 1.52 8.35 -11.24
N LEU A 27 2.42 8.62 -10.30
CA LEU A 27 2.27 8.36 -8.88
C LEU A 27 2.57 9.65 -8.12
N ASN A 28 1.65 10.07 -7.27
CA ASN A 28 1.81 11.23 -6.41
C ASN A 28 1.68 10.82 -4.95
N ILE A 29 2.73 11.06 -4.16
CA ILE A 29 2.73 10.84 -2.71
C ILE A 29 2.49 12.19 -2.05
N GLN A 30 1.38 12.32 -1.32
CA GLN A 30 0.99 13.57 -0.68
C GLN A 30 1.70 13.78 0.66
N SER A 31 1.82 12.73 1.47
CA SER A 31 2.60 12.78 2.70
C SER A 31 3.03 11.39 3.14
N ILE A 32 4.09 11.38 3.96
CA ILE A 32 4.56 10.22 4.70
C ILE A 32 4.64 10.64 6.16
N ILE A 33 4.05 9.84 7.04
CA ILE A 33 4.04 10.06 8.49
C ILE A 33 4.67 8.84 9.14
N THR A 34 5.57 9.04 10.10
CA THR A 34 6.20 7.96 10.87
C THR A 34 6.16 8.26 12.35
N HIS A 35 5.94 7.22 13.17
CA HIS A 35 5.98 7.33 14.63
C HIS A 35 6.30 5.96 15.26
N GLY A 36 7.48 5.84 15.87
CA GLY A 36 7.92 4.58 16.50
C GLY A 36 8.01 3.43 15.48
N TYR A 37 7.21 2.38 15.68
CA TYR A 37 7.12 1.22 14.78
C TYR A 37 5.92 1.30 13.80
N PHE A 38 5.33 2.49 13.65
CA PHE A 38 4.26 2.75 12.68
C PHE A 38 4.73 3.71 11.59
N GLY A 39 4.29 3.45 10.36
CA GLY A 39 4.40 4.35 9.22
C GLY A 39 3.07 4.46 8.49
N SER A 40 2.86 5.56 7.80
CA SER A 40 1.75 5.69 6.86
C SER A 40 2.14 6.57 5.69
N MET A 41 1.55 6.29 4.52
CA MET A 41 1.58 7.20 3.38
C MET A 41 0.22 7.23 2.70
N HIS A 42 -0.09 8.35 2.07
CA HIS A 42 -1.26 8.45 1.21
C HIS A 42 -0.95 9.30 -0.02
N GLY A 43 -1.78 9.12 -1.04
CA GLY A 43 -1.60 9.79 -2.31
C GLY A 43 -2.58 9.30 -3.37
N SER A 44 -2.22 9.52 -4.62
CA SER A 44 -2.97 9.02 -5.76
C SER A 44 -2.06 8.50 -6.87
N GLN A 45 -2.62 7.63 -7.70
CA GLN A 45 -1.99 7.16 -8.92
C GLN A 45 -2.95 7.35 -10.09
N ILE A 46 -2.42 7.74 -11.25
CA ILE A 46 -3.16 7.79 -12.50
C ILE A 46 -2.68 6.62 -13.35
N LEU A 47 -3.60 5.74 -13.76
CA LEU A 47 -3.30 4.66 -14.68
C LEU A 47 -3.13 5.18 -16.12
N LYS A 48 -2.45 4.45 -16.99
CA LYS A 48 -2.37 4.81 -18.42
C LYS A 48 -3.72 4.88 -19.12
N THR A 49 -4.75 4.25 -18.55
CA THR A 49 -6.14 4.38 -19.01
C THR A 49 -6.78 5.73 -18.63
N GLY A 50 -6.07 6.61 -17.93
CA GLY A 50 -6.58 7.87 -17.38
C GLY A 50 -7.33 7.74 -16.05
N LYS A 51 -7.43 6.52 -15.49
CA LYS A 51 -8.19 6.27 -14.26
C LYS A 51 -7.39 6.69 -13.03
N GLU A 52 -7.99 7.48 -12.15
CA GLU A 52 -7.40 7.88 -10.87
C GLU A 52 -7.77 6.91 -9.74
N ILE A 53 -6.79 6.60 -8.90
CA ILE A 53 -6.94 5.77 -7.71
C ILE A 53 -6.28 6.51 -6.54
N HIS A 54 -7.04 6.77 -5.49
CA HIS A 54 -6.52 7.29 -4.22
C HIS A 54 -6.21 6.13 -3.28
N PHE A 55 -5.13 6.26 -2.52
CA PHE A 55 -4.72 5.24 -1.57
C PHE A 55 -4.27 5.83 -0.24
N ALA A 56 -4.44 5.05 0.82
CA ALA A 56 -3.77 5.23 2.09
C ALA A 56 -3.23 3.88 2.57
N HIS A 57 -1.92 3.83 2.86
CA HIS A 57 -1.23 2.66 3.36
C HIS A 57 -0.77 2.91 4.80
N PHE A 58 -0.97 1.92 5.65
CA PHE A 58 -0.50 1.90 7.03
C PHE A 58 0.45 0.71 7.19
N PHE A 59 1.63 0.97 7.73
CA PHE A 59 2.71 0.03 7.91
C PHE A 59 2.96 -0.18 9.39
N GLU A 60 2.99 -1.43 9.81
CA GLU A 60 3.39 -1.84 11.15
C GLU A 60 4.70 -2.63 11.03
N PHE A 61 5.68 -2.28 11.86
CA PHE A 61 6.96 -2.98 11.95
C PHE A 61 7.01 -3.82 13.24
N GLU A 62 7.81 -4.88 13.24
CA GLU A 62 7.94 -5.79 14.39
C GLU A 62 8.43 -5.07 15.66
N ASN A 63 9.22 -4.01 15.52
CA ASN A 63 9.73 -3.17 16.61
C ASN A 63 10.27 -1.83 16.08
N HIS A 64 10.89 -1.02 16.95
CA HIS A 64 11.39 0.33 16.64
C HIS A 64 12.86 0.37 16.14
N LYS A 65 13.52 -0.77 15.98
CA LYS A 65 14.90 -0.81 15.48
C LYS A 65 14.92 -0.48 13.99
N LYS A 66 16.04 0.07 13.51
CA LYS A 66 16.20 0.48 12.11
C LYS A 66 16.09 -0.67 11.10
N ASP A 67 16.35 -1.89 11.54
CA ASP A 67 16.32 -3.13 10.77
C ASP A 67 15.05 -3.96 11.03
N ALA A 68 14.06 -3.40 11.73
CA ALA A 68 12.80 -4.08 11.99
C ALA A 68 12.09 -4.44 10.69
N LYS A 69 11.64 -5.69 10.61
CA LYS A 69 10.89 -6.17 9.44
C LYS A 69 9.46 -5.64 9.48
N LEU A 70 8.88 -5.50 8.29
CA LEU A 70 7.47 -5.18 8.11
C LEU A 70 6.64 -6.38 8.57
N SER A 71 5.75 -6.18 9.54
CA SER A 71 4.87 -7.21 10.08
C SER A 71 3.50 -7.19 9.43
N LYS A 72 3.00 -6.00 9.07
CA LYS A 72 1.67 -5.84 8.49
C LYS A 72 1.56 -4.57 7.64
N VAL A 73 0.77 -4.67 6.58
CA VAL A 73 0.30 -3.52 5.80
C VAL A 73 -1.20 -3.55 5.76
N THR A 74 -1.84 -2.42 6.08
CA THR A 74 -3.27 -2.21 5.83
C THR A 74 -3.43 -1.15 4.75
N SER A 75 -4.12 -1.48 3.68
CA SER A 75 -4.28 -0.60 2.52
C SER A 75 -5.75 -0.25 2.31
N TYR A 76 -6.04 1.03 2.23
CA TYR A 76 -7.34 1.57 1.82
C TYR A 76 -7.20 2.12 0.42
N ILE A 77 -8.01 1.63 -0.50
CA ILE A 77 -7.99 2.02 -1.91
C ILE A 77 -9.36 2.56 -2.29
N VAL A 78 -9.40 3.78 -2.79
CA VAL A 78 -10.61 4.43 -3.32
C VAL A 78 -10.41 4.65 -4.80
N VAL A 79 -11.33 4.10 -5.57
CA VAL A 79 -11.27 4.13 -7.03
C VAL A 79 -12.28 5.18 -7.49
N GLY A 80 -11.78 6.24 -8.16
CA GLY A 80 -12.61 7.25 -8.80
C GLY A 80 -13.33 6.74 -10.06
#